data_AF-A0A418X9G3-F1
#
_entry.id   AF-A0A418X9G3-F1
#
_cell.length_a   1.000
_cell.length_b   1.000
_cell.length_c   1.000
_cell.angle_alpha   90.00
_cell.angle_beta   90.00
_cell.angle_gamma   90.00
#
_symmetry.space_group_name_H-M   'P 1'
#
loop_
_entity.id
_entity.type
_entity.pdbx_description
1 polymer ?
#
loop_
_entity_poly.entity_id
_entity_poly.type
_entity_poly.pdbx_seq_one_letter_code
_entity_poly.pdbx_strand_id
1 'polypeptide(L)'
;MIYCLHYPSSSSYTPMRVAFWSNNAETLYQAIKGGAGWGCMSQFLAHQDLLDGHLECLLPQLRLPPYNSVCIVYSQRELPLRTQLFLDLLHSAVTDDLWSPAHRLT
;
A
#
# COMPACT_ATOMS: atom_id res chain seq x y z
N MET A 1 -5.44 -9.97 0.11
CA MET A 1 -6.43 -11.05 -0.04
C MET A 1 -7.35 -10.65 -1.19
N ILE A 2 -7.39 -11.40 -2.29
CA ILE A 2 -8.21 -11.06 -3.46
C ILE A 2 -9.66 -11.46 -3.15
N TYR A 3 -10.52 -10.48 -2.91
CA TYR A 3 -11.96 -10.72 -2.73
C TYR A 3 -12.66 -10.58 -4.09
N CYS A 4 -13.34 -11.63 -4.52
CA CYS A 4 -14.29 -11.60 -5.64
C CYS A 4 -15.66 -11.26 -5.05
N LEU A 5 -16.20 -10.06 -5.32
CA LEU A 5 -17.55 -9.67 -4.90
C LEU A 5 -18.54 -9.90 -6.04
N HIS A 6 -19.55 -10.71 -5.77
CA HIS A 6 -20.77 -10.80 -6.54
C HIS A 6 -21.75 -9.73 -6.03
N TYR A 7 -22.14 -8.77 -6.87
CA TYR A 7 -23.25 -7.82 -6.66
C TYR A 7 -23.91 -7.50 -8.02
N PRO A 8 -25.22 -7.17 -8.09
CA PRO A 8 -26.03 -7.46 -9.26
C PRO A 8 -25.97 -6.40 -10.37
N SER A 9 -25.74 -6.90 -11.59
CA SER A 9 -26.35 -6.58 -12.89
C SER A 9 -26.53 -5.10 -13.31
N SER A 10 -25.52 -4.56 -14.02
CA SER A 10 -25.65 -3.74 -15.26
C SER A 10 -24.34 -3.07 -15.72
N SER A 11 -23.17 -3.55 -15.28
CA SER A 11 -21.88 -3.12 -15.82
C SER A 11 -21.13 -4.36 -16.32
N SER A 12 -20.74 -4.37 -17.60
CA SER A 12 -19.92 -5.43 -18.20
C SER A 12 -18.54 -5.41 -17.56
N TYR A 13 -18.37 -6.16 -16.47
CA TYR A 13 -17.10 -6.31 -15.78
C TYR A 13 -16.17 -7.18 -16.61
N THR A 14 -15.15 -6.57 -17.21
CA THR A 14 -14.04 -7.35 -17.76
C THR A 14 -13.12 -7.71 -16.61
N PRO A 15 -12.96 -9.00 -16.26
CA PRO A 15 -12.04 -9.40 -15.22
C PRO A 15 -10.62 -8.92 -15.59
N MET A 16 -9.91 -8.37 -14.61
CA MET A 16 -8.54 -7.93 -14.82
C MET A 16 -7.69 -9.11 -15.28
N ARG A 17 -7.06 -9.01 -16.46
CA ARG A 17 -6.15 -10.04 -16.94
C ARG A 17 -4.84 -9.93 -16.16
N VAL A 18 -4.65 -10.83 -15.21
CA VAL A 18 -3.43 -10.89 -14.41
C VAL A 18 -2.27 -11.37 -15.29
N ALA A 19 -1.32 -10.48 -15.56
CA ALA A 19 -0.10 -10.82 -16.31
C ALA A 19 0.98 -11.45 -15.43
N PHE A 20 1.00 -11.10 -14.14
CA PHE A 20 1.96 -11.57 -13.16
C PHE A 20 1.33 -11.58 -11.77
N TRP A 21 1.61 -12.63 -10.99
CA TRP A 21 1.09 -12.78 -9.64
C TRP A 21 2.22 -13.18 -8.69
N SER A 22 2.28 -12.53 -7.53
CA SER A 22 3.17 -12.89 -6.44
C SER A 22 2.51 -12.52 -5.11
N ASN A 23 2.84 -13.27 -4.07
CA ASN A 23 2.46 -12.97 -2.69
C ASN A 23 3.45 -12.03 -1.99
N ASN A 24 4.55 -11.66 -2.66
CA ASN A 24 5.56 -10.74 -2.16
C ASN A 24 5.43 -9.41 -2.92
N ALA A 25 5.18 -8.33 -2.16
CA ALA A 25 5.01 -7.00 -2.71
C ALA A 25 6.28 -6.47 -3.40
N GLU A 26 7.47 -6.79 -2.88
CA GLU A 26 8.75 -6.40 -3.48
C GLU A 26 8.92 -7.05 -4.86
N THR A 27 8.56 -8.33 -5.01
CA THR A 27 8.61 -9.01 -6.30
C THR A 27 7.68 -8.37 -7.32
N LEU A 28 6.47 -7.95 -6.90
CA LEU A 28 5.55 -7.21 -7.77
C LEU A 28 6.11 -5.85 -8.17
N TYR A 29 6.68 -5.11 -7.22
CA TYR A 29 7.31 -3.82 -7.46
C TYR A 29 8.46 -3.92 -8.47
N GLN A 30 9.37 -4.88 -8.30
CA GLN A 30 10.46 -5.10 -9.25
C GLN A 30 9.96 -5.51 -10.65
N ALA A 31 8.90 -6.31 -10.74
CA ALA A 31 8.29 -6.65 -12.02
C ALA A 31 7.72 -5.40 -12.75
N ILE A 32 7.10 -4.49 -11.99
CA ILE A 32 6.56 -3.23 -12.52
C ILE A 32 7.69 -2.31 -12.98
N LYS A 33 8.75 -2.14 -12.18
CA LYS A 33 9.96 -1.41 -12.58
C LYS A 33 10.62 -2.00 -13.83
N GLY A 34 10.53 -3.32 -13.99
CA GLY A 34 11.01 -4.05 -15.16
C GLY A 34 10.09 -3.95 -16.39
N GLY A 35 8.97 -3.22 -16.31
CA GLY A 35 8.05 -3.01 -17.43
C GLY A 35 7.04 -4.14 -17.66
N ALA A 36 6.82 -5.04 -16.70
CA ALA A 36 5.83 -6.12 -16.82
C ALA A 36 4.37 -5.60 -16.90
N GLY A 37 4.14 -4.33 -16.57
CA GLY A 37 2.85 -3.65 -16.63
C GLY A 37 2.65 -2.69 -15.46
N TRP A 38 1.39 -2.39 -15.16
CA TRP A 38 0.96 -1.65 -13.98
C TRP A 38 0.52 -2.60 -12.88
N GLY A 39 0.49 -2.12 -11.63
CA GLY A 39 -0.02 -2.91 -10.52
C GLY A 39 -0.41 -2.08 -9.31
N CYS A 40 -1.01 -2.75 -8.33
CA CYS A 40 -1.50 -2.13 -7.10
C CYS A 40 -0.65 -2.61 -5.93
N MET A 41 -0.06 -1.67 -5.19
CA MET A 41 0.77 -1.93 -4.02
C MET A 41 0.62 -0.82 -2.98
N SER A 42 1.26 -0.97 -1.82
CA SER A 42 1.28 0.08 -0.82
C SER A 42 2.12 1.27 -1.29
N GLN A 43 1.62 2.49 -1.01
CA GLN A 43 2.32 3.72 -1.41
C GLN A 43 3.70 3.86 -0.77
N PHE A 44 3.88 3.38 0.47
CA PHE A 44 5.19 3.42 1.15
C PHE A 44 6.25 2.59 0.43
N LEU A 45 5.87 1.53 -0.28
CA LEU A 45 6.81 0.69 -1.02
C LEU A 45 7.34 1.41 -2.27
N ALA A 46 6.46 2.14 -2.96
CA ALA A 46 6.78 2.87 -4.18
C ALA A 46 7.18 4.33 -3.94
N HIS A 47 7.27 4.78 -2.68
CA HIS A 47 7.33 6.20 -2.33
C HIS A 47 8.48 6.95 -3.02
N GLN A 48 9.69 6.40 -2.94
CA GLN A 48 10.87 7.04 -3.52
C GLN A 48 10.77 7.13 -5.05
N ASP A 49 10.40 6.03 -5.71
CA ASP A 49 10.24 6.01 -7.17
C ASP A 49 9.10 6.91 -7.66
N LEU A 50 8.05 7.13 -6.85
CA LEU A 50 6.98 8.09 -7.15
C LEU A 50 7.50 9.53 -7.03
N LEU A 51 8.32 9.83 -6.03
CA LEU A 51 8.95 11.15 -5.87
C LEU A 51 9.95 11.45 -6.99
N ASP A 52 10.75 10.46 -7.36
CA ASP A 52 11.77 10.58 -8.40
C ASP A 52 11.17 10.55 -9.83
N GLY A 53 9.86 10.28 -9.97
CA GLY A 53 9.16 10.21 -11.26
C GLY A 53 9.42 8.95 -12.07
N HIS A 54 10.00 7.91 -11.44
CA HIS A 54 10.18 6.59 -12.05
C HIS A 54 8.87 5.79 -12.11
N LEU A 55 7.93 6.09 -11.21
CA LEU A 55 6.58 5.56 -11.20
C LEU A 55 5.56 6.70 -11.26
N GLU A 56 4.40 6.42 -11.84
CA GLU A 56 3.28 7.35 -11.95
C GLU A 56 2.02 6.74 -11.32
N CYS A 57 1.25 7.58 -10.59
CA CYS A 57 -0.03 7.16 -10.03
C CYS A 57 -1.10 7.08 -11.14
N LEU A 58 -1.53 5.85 -11.44
CA LEU A 58 -2.64 5.63 -12.37
C LEU A 58 -3.99 5.76 -11.67
N LEU A 59 -4.96 6.38 -12.35
CA LEU A 59 -6.33 6.57 -11.87
C LEU A 59 -6.42 7.30 -10.51
N PRO A 60 -5.84 8.51 -10.37
CA PRO A 60 -5.78 9.19 -9.08
C PRO A 60 -7.16 9.56 -8.49
N GLN A 61 -8.22 9.56 -9.31
CA GLN A 61 -9.58 9.80 -8.84
C GLN A 61 -10.23 8.54 -8.24
N LEU A 62 -9.64 7.35 -8.46
CA LEU A 62 -10.16 6.09 -7.95
C LEU A 62 -9.91 5.99 -6.45
N ARG A 63 -10.99 5.96 -5.67
CA ARG A 63 -10.91 5.67 -4.24
C ARG A 63 -10.95 4.17 -4.02
N LEU A 64 -9.81 3.60 -3.70
CA LEU A 64 -9.73 2.22 -3.24
C LEU A 64 -10.37 2.13 -1.83
N PRO A 65 -11.03 1.01 -1.49
CA PRO A 65 -11.45 0.76 -0.11
C PRO A 65 -10.25 0.92 0.82
N PRO A 66 -10.44 1.41 2.06
CA PRO A 66 -9.34 1.53 3.01
C PRO A 66 -8.66 0.16 3.17
N TYR A 67 -7.40 0.07 2.73
CA TYR A 67 -6.58 -1.10 3.01
C TYR A 67 -6.37 -1.19 4.52
N ASN A 68 -6.34 -2.42 5.05
CA ASN A 68 -6.16 -2.65 6.47
C ASN A 68 -4.94 -1.85 6.99
N SER A 69 -5.14 -1.16 8.11
CA SER A 69 -4.10 -0.41 8.81
C SER A 69 -2.88 -1.28 9.08
N VAL A 70 -1.68 -0.69 9.03
CA VAL A 70 -0.48 -1.33 9.58
C VAL A 70 -0.65 -1.39 11.09
N CYS A 71 -0.67 -2.61 11.64
CA CYS A 71 -0.91 -2.84 13.06
C CYS A 71 0.35 -3.37 13.74
N ILE A 72 0.63 -2.86 14.93
CA ILE A 72 1.61 -3.44 15.84
C ILE A 72 0.89 -4.53 16.64
N VAL A 73 1.45 -5.74 16.64
CA VAL A 73 0.87 -6.90 17.35
C VAL A 73 1.83 -7.34 18.45
N TYR A 74 1.32 -7.45 19.68
CA TYR A 74 2.07 -7.88 20.86
C TYR A 74 1.18 -8.72 21.78
N SER A 75 1.79 -9.64 22.53
CA SER A 75 1.05 -10.67 23.28
C SER A 75 0.54 -10.24 24.66
N GLN A 76 1.22 -9.29 25.32
CA GLN A 76 0.93 -8.88 26.69
C GLN A 76 0.16 -7.56 26.71
N ARG A 77 -0.87 -7.44 27.57
CA ARG A 77 -1.61 -6.18 27.71
C ARG A 77 -0.74 -5.04 28.25
N GLU A 78 0.19 -5.36 29.15
CA GLU A 78 1.16 -4.42 29.69
C GLU A 78 2.49 -4.60 28.96
N LEU A 79 2.94 -3.55 28.29
CA LEU A 79 4.21 -3.55 27.58
C LEU A 79 5.34 -3.13 28.53
N PRO A 80 6.50 -3.79 28.52
CA PRO A 80 7.69 -3.28 29.20
C PRO A 80 8.03 -1.86 28.72
N LEU A 81 8.57 -1.02 29.61
CA LEU A 81 8.91 0.38 29.30
C LEU A 81 9.75 0.52 28.02
N ARG A 82 10.72 -0.40 27.81
CA ARG A 82 11.54 -0.42 26.59
C ARG A 82 10.70 -0.59 25.32
N THR A 83 9.69 -1.45 25.35
CA THR A 83 8.81 -1.67 24.21
C THR A 83 7.94 -0.44 23.97
N GLN A 84 7.39 0.17 25.03
CA GLN A 84 6.62 1.41 24.91
C GLN A 84 7.44 2.51 24.25
N LEU A 85 8.63 2.80 24.77
CA LEU A 85 9.53 3.80 24.21
C LEU A 85 9.91 3.52 22.75
N PHE A 86 10.10 2.25 22.39
CA PHE A 86 10.35 1.87 21.00
C PHE A 86 9.13 2.14 20.10
N LEU A 87 7.92 1.82 20.56
CA LEU A 87 6.69 2.10 19.81
C LEU A 87 6.44 3.61 19.67
N ASP A 88 6.73 4.40 20.69
CA ASP A 88 6.64 5.87 20.64
C ASP A 88 7.62 6.44 19.60
N LEU A 89 8.84 5.91 19.56
CA LEU A 89 9.84 6.28 18.56
C LEU A 89 9.43 5.86 17.15
N LEU A 90 8.87 4.66 17.00
CA LEU A 90 8.39 4.18 15.71
C LEU A 90 7.20 5.02 15.22
N HIS A 91 6.26 5.35 16.10
CA HIS A 91 5.11 6.18 15.77
C HIS A 91 5.54 7.58 15.33
N SER A 92 6.43 8.24 16.08
CA SER A 92 6.95 9.56 15.68
C SER A 92 7.66 9.50 14.33
N ALA A 93 8.57 8.53 14.13
CA ALA A 93 9.30 8.38 12.86
C ALA A 93 8.39 8.14 11.64
N VAL A 94 7.30 7.39 11.79
CA VAL A 94 6.37 7.09 10.68
C VAL A 94 5.42 8.26 10.41
N THR A 95 5.07 9.04 11.42
CA THR A 95 4.09 10.14 11.29
C THR A 95 4.72 11.44 10.80
N ASP A 96 5.97 11.71 11.17
CA ASP A 96 6.64 12.98 10.86
C ASP A 96 7.12 13.09 9.40
N ASP A 97 7.47 11.98 8.73
CA ASP A 97 8.10 12.02 7.40
C ASP A 97 7.27 11.41 6.26
N LEU A 98 6.36 10.45 6.52
CA LEU A 98 5.85 9.55 5.46
C LEU A 98 4.36 9.68 5.14
N TRP A 99 3.56 10.38 5.96
CA TRP A 99 2.10 10.31 5.86
C TRP A 99 1.35 11.65 6.03
N SER A 100 2.01 12.80 5.82
CA SER A 100 1.26 14.05 5.72
C SER A 100 0.27 13.99 4.54
N PRO A 101 -1.04 14.28 4.73
CA PRO A 101 -2.03 14.34 3.64
C PRO A 101 -1.73 15.40 2.57
N ALA A 102 -0.67 16.19 2.77
CA ALA A 102 -0.18 17.24 1.90
C ALA A 102 0.59 16.74 0.66
N HIS A 103 1.01 15.48 0.61
CA HIS A 103 1.59 14.86 -0.60
C HIS A 103 0.54 14.23 -1.53
N ARG A 104 -0.72 14.70 -1.45
CA ARG A 104 -1.69 14.46 -2.53
C ARG A 104 -1.16 15.15 -3.78
N LEU A 105 -0.49 14.35 -4.60
CA LEU A 105 -0.02 14.65 -5.94
C LEU A 105 -1.06 15.55 -6.61
N THR A 106 -0.64 16.81 -6.80
CA THR A 106 -1.28 17.77 -7.70
C THR A 106 -0.94 17.36 -9.13
#